data_AF-A0A3D5R0D6-F1
#
_entry.id   AF-A0A3D5R0D6-F1
#
_cell.length_a   1.000
_cell.length_b   1.000
_cell.length_c   1.000
_cell.angle_alpha   90.00
_cell.angle_beta   90.00
_cell.angle_gamma   90.00
#
_symmetry.space_group_name_H-M   'P 1'
#
loop_
_entity.id
_entity.type
_entity.pdbx_description
1 polymer ?
#
loop_
_entity_poly.entity_id
_entity_poly.type
_entity_poly.pdbx_seq_one_letter_code
_entity_poly.pdbx_strand_id
1 'polypeptide(L)' 'MDFIKIKGASQHNLKKISLDIPRDKLVVITGVSGSGKSSLA' A
#
# COMPACT_ATOMS: atom_id res chain seq x y z
N MET A 1 13.18 -12.58 -6.34
CA MET A 1 12.63 -11.22 -6.50
C MET A 1 12.28 -10.73 -5.11
N ASP A 2 12.80 -9.57 -4.72
CA ASP A 2 12.62 -9.03 -3.39
C ASP A 2 11.38 -8.12 -3.32
N PHE A 3 10.67 -8.18 -2.19
CA PHE A 3 9.42 -7.44 -1.98
C PHE A 3 9.42 -6.74 -0.61
N ILE A 4 8.84 -5.54 -0.56
CA ILE A 4 8.39 -4.91 0.68
C ILE A 4 7.02 -5.51 1.01
N LYS A 5 6.92 -6.21 2.14
CA LYS A 5 5.68 -6.87 2.56
C LYS A 5 4.95 -6.00 3.57
N ILE A 6 3.76 -5.53 3.21
CA ILE A 6 2.83 -4.83 4.10
C ILE A 6 1.79 -5.85 4.54
N LYS A 7 1.67 -6.12 5.84
CA LYS A 7 0.70 -7.07 6.40
C LYS A 7 -0.21 -6.36 7.40
N GLY A 8 -1.51 -6.45 7.18
CA GLY A 8 -2.54 -5.97 8.10
C GLY A 8 -2.57 -4.45 8.30
N ALA A 9 -2.17 -3.65 7.31
CA ALA A 9 -2.20 -2.19 7.41
C ALA A 9 -3.62 -1.68 7.71
N SER A 10 -3.75 -0.97 8.84
CA SER A 10 -5.04 -0.54 9.40
C SER A 10 -5.04 0.92 9.87
N GLN A 11 -4.12 1.74 9.37
CA GLN A 11 -4.08 3.16 9.71
C GLN A 11 -5.23 3.92 9.00
N HIS A 12 -5.85 4.87 9.71
CA HIS A 12 -7.01 5.64 9.23
C HIS A 12 -8.14 4.75 8.69
N ASN A 13 -8.44 4.83 7.39
CA ASN A 13 -9.52 4.10 6.75
C ASN A 13 -9.07 2.79 6.08
N LEU A 14 -7.81 2.37 6.29
CA LEU A 14 -7.31 1.11 5.76
C LEU A 14 -7.99 -0.08 6.46
N LYS A 15 -8.50 -1.02 5.67
CA LYS A 15 -9.30 -2.16 6.14
C LYS A 15 -8.45 -3.41 6.37
N LYS A 16 -7.40 -3.30 7.20
CA LYS A 16 -6.43 -4.39 7.47
C LYS A 16 -5.86 -5.00 6.18
N ILE A 17 -5.42 -4.14 5.26
CA ILE A 17 -4.96 -4.58 3.94
C ILE A 17 -3.56 -5.20 4.01
N SER A 18 -3.31 -6.18 3.15
CA SER A 18 -1.99 -6.80 3.00
C SER A 18 -1.59 -6.80 1.53
N LEU A 19 -0.38 -6.35 1.21
CA LEU A 19 0.14 -6.33 -0.15
C LEU A 19 1.67 -6.43 -0.15
N ASP A 20 2.21 -6.85 -1.29
CA ASP A 20 3.64 -6.99 -1.51
C ASP A 20 4.06 -6.04 -2.63
N ILE A 21 4.97 -5.10 -2.35
CA ILE A 21 5.48 -4.10 -3.30
C ILE A 21 6.83 -4.57 -3.82
N PRO A 22 7.03 -4.74 -5.14
CA PRO A 22 8.32 -5.17 -5.68
C PRO A 22 9.41 -4.12 -5.41
N ARG A 23 10.58 -4.56 -4.95
CA ARG A 23 11.75 -3.69 -4.81
C ARG A 23 12.34 -3.34 -6.18
N ASP A 24 13.06 -2.22 -6.22
CA ASP A 24 13.80 -1.74 -7.40
C ASP A 24 12.93 -1.54 -8.65
N LYS A 25 11.67 -1.17 -8.43
CA LYS A 25 10.68 -0.83 -9.46
C LYS A 25 10.01 0.50 -9.15
N LEU A 26 9.66 1.24 -10.20
CA LEU A 26 8.76 2.38 -10.08
C LEU A 26 7.33 1.84 -9.87
N VAL A 27 6.78 2.06 -8.69
CA VAL A 27 5.41 1.65 -8.34
C VAL A 27 4.57 2.90 -8.11
N VAL A 28 3.42 2.97 -8.77
CA VAL A 28 2.48 4.10 -8.65
C VAL A 28 1.25 3.65 -7.86
N ILE A 29 0.98 4.32 -6.74
CA ILE A 29 -0.23 4.10 -5.94
C ILE A 29 -1.30 5.11 -6.38
N THR A 30 -2.38 4.64 -7.00
CA THR A 30 -3.48 5.46 -7.54
C THR A 30 -4.85 5.03 -6.99
N GLY A 31 -5.90 5.81 -7.31
CA GLY A 31 -7.27 5.64 -6.81
C GLY A 31 -7.96 6.95 -6.41
N VAL A 32 -9.27 6.89 -6.19
CA VAL A 32 -10.14 8.05 -5.88
C VAL A 32 -9.72 8.80 -4.61
N SER A 33 -10.05 10.09 -4.48
CA SER A 33 -9.78 10.86 -3.26
C SER A 33 -10.37 10.16 -2.03
N GLY A 34 -9.64 10.14 -0.92
CA GLY A 34 -10.06 9.44 0.30
C GLY A 34 -9.91 7.91 0.28
N SER A 35 -9.42 7.27 -0.79
CA SER A 35 -9.30 5.80 -0.85
C SER A 35 -8.22 5.17 0.04
N GLY A 36 -7.46 5.97 0.80
CA GLY A 36 -6.40 5.48 1.70
C GLY A 36 -5.00 5.40 1.08
N LYS A 37 -4.78 5.93 -0.13
CA LYS A 37 -3.45 5.95 -0.78
C LYS A 37 -2.38 6.62 0.06
N SER A 38 -2.66 7.84 0.54
CA SER A 38 -1.73 8.59 1.39
C SER A 38 -1.53 7.95 2.77
N SER A 39 -2.46 7.11 3.21
CA SER A 39 -2.32 6.32 4.45
C SER A 39 -1.51 5.05 4.23
N LEU A 40 -1.36 4.60 2.98
CA LEU A 40 -0.56 3.45 2.61
C LEU A 40 0.89 3.82 2.19
N ALA A 41 1.08 5.04 1.69
CA ALA A 41 2.36 5.57 1.21
C ALA A 41 3.18 6.27 2.31
#